data_AF-A0A5N6ZG71-F1
#
_entry.id   AF-A0A5N6ZG71-F1
#
_cell.length_a   1.000
_cell.length_b   1.000
_cell.length_c   1.000
_cell.angle_alpha   90.00
_cell.angle_beta   90.00
_cell.angle_gamma   90.00
#
_symmetry.space_group_name_H-M   'P 1'
#
loop_
_entity.id
_entity.type
_entity.pdbx_description
1 polymer ?
#
loop_
_entity_poly.entity_id
_entity_poly.type
_entity_poly.pdbx_seq_one_letter_code
_entity_poly.pdbx_strand_id
1 'polypeptide(L)' 'MVFITRGISLTNFLVASSALAFQVFVLYPWHKQLDESFEALKHEHLRVLQILDRVEKGKGKGISIREQIELKRQGM' A
#
# COMPACT_ATOMS: atom_id res chain seq x y z
N MET A 1 -49.37 -18.01 20.54
CA MET A 1 -48.98 -18.55 19.22
C MET A 1 -48.56 -17.50 18.18
N VAL A 2 -49.10 -16.27 18.18
CA VAL A 2 -48.70 -15.23 17.19
C VAL A 2 -47.49 -14.38 17.62
N PHE A 3 -47.32 -14.12 18.92
CA PHE A 3 -46.21 -13.29 19.42
C PHE A 3 -44.84 -13.98 19.33
N ILE A 4 -44.78 -15.31 19.45
CA ILE A 4 -43.52 -16.07 19.38
C ILE A 4 -43.01 -16.16 17.94
N THR A 5 -43.89 -16.46 16.98
CA THR A 5 -43.54 -16.49 15.55
C THR A 5 -43.15 -15.12 15.01
N ARG A 6 -43.81 -14.05 15.47
CA ARG A 6 -43.39 -12.67 15.16
C ARG A 6 -42.10 -12.25 15.85
N GLY A 7 -41.87 -12.70 17.08
CA GLY A 7 -40.60 -12.52 17.78
C GLY A 7 -39.43 -13.19 17.04
N ILE A 8 -39.60 -14.41 16.53
CA ILE A 8 -38.56 -15.13 15.78
C ILE A 8 -38.21 -14.38 14.48
N SER A 9 -39.18 -13.86 13.73
CA SER A 9 -38.90 -13.04 12.53
C SER A 9 -38.22 -11.71 12.87
N LEU A 10 -38.60 -11.07 13.98
CA LEU A 10 -38.00 -9.81 14.43
C LEU A 10 -36.55 -10.02 14.88
N THR A 11 -36.28 -11.08 15.65
CA THR A 11 -34.92 -11.46 16.07
C THR A 11 -34.07 -11.85 14.88
N ASN A 12 -34.60 -12.60 13.90
CA ASN A 12 -33.88 -12.93 12.68
C ASN A 12 -33.53 -11.68 11.86
N PHE A 13 -34.46 -10.73 11.76
CA PHE A 13 -34.21 -9.45 11.09
C PHE A 13 -33.17 -8.59 11.83
N LEU A 14 -33.22 -8.56 13.17
CA LEU A 14 -32.23 -7.87 13.99
C LEU A 14 -30.84 -8.48 13.84
N VAL A 15 -30.73 -9.81 13.89
CA VAL A 15 -29.45 -10.52 13.71
C VAL A 15 -28.90 -10.28 12.30
N ALA A 16 -29.74 -10.40 11.26
CA ALA A 16 -29.32 -10.11 9.89
C ALA A 16 -28.91 -8.65 9.70
N SER A 17 -29.64 -7.70 10.29
CA SER A 17 -29.32 -6.27 10.25
C SER A 17 -28.04 -5.96 11.03
N SER A 18 -27.80 -6.61 12.17
CA SER A 18 -26.55 -6.51 12.94
C SER A 18 -25.37 -7.10 12.17
N ALA A 19 -25.56 -8.21 11.45
CA ALA A 19 -24.53 -8.79 10.58
C ALA A 19 -24.23 -7.90 9.36
N LEU A 20 -25.25 -7.30 8.75
CA LEU A 20 -25.09 -6.34 7.66
C LEU A 20 -24.40 -5.04 8.14
N ALA A 21 -24.77 -4.56 9.33
CA ALA A 21 -24.11 -3.44 9.98
C ALA A 21 -22.66 -3.78 10.32
N PHE A 22 -22.37 -4.95 10.87
CA PHE A 22 -21.00 -5.41 11.10
C PHE A 22 -20.22 -5.52 9.79
N GLN A 23 -20.85 -6.04 8.72
CA GLN A 23 -20.24 -6.09 7.40
C GLN A 23 -19.89 -4.68 6.89
N VAL A 24 -20.76 -3.69 7.04
CA VAL A 24 -20.49 -2.31 6.62
C VAL A 24 -19.51 -1.58 7.55
N PHE A 25 -19.68 -1.68 8.87
CA PHE A 25 -18.83 -1.05 9.88
C PHE A 25 -17.52 -1.77 10.16
N VAL A 26 -17.28 -2.98 9.65
CA VAL A 26 -15.96 -3.58 9.65
C VAL A 26 -15.30 -3.37 8.29
N LEU A 27 -15.98 -3.63 7.16
CA LEU A 27 -15.35 -3.37 5.86
C LEU A 27 -15.00 -1.88 5.68
N TYR A 28 -15.92 -0.96 5.95
CA TYR A 28 -15.72 0.46 5.61
C TYR A 28 -14.60 1.14 6.41
N PRO A 29 -14.51 1.02 7.75
CA PRO A 29 -13.38 1.59 8.50
C PRO A 29 -12.10 0.75 8.40
N TRP A 30 -12.17 -0.56 8.15
CA TRP A 30 -10.98 -1.36 7.83
C TRP A 30 -10.36 -0.91 6.51
N HIS A 31 -11.17 -0.58 5.49
CA HIS A 31 -10.67 0.02 4.25
C HIS A 31 -9.95 1.34 4.50
N LYS A 32 -10.50 2.23 5.34
CA LYS A 32 -9.90 3.53 5.65
C LYS A 32 -8.54 3.41 6.36
N GLN A 33 -8.40 2.46 7.29
CA GLN A 33 -7.11 2.18 7.97
C GLN A 33 -6.11 1.44 7.08
N LEU A 34 -6.60 0.56 6.21
CA LEU A 34 -5.76 -0.18 5.27
C LEU A 34 -5.20 0.75 4.19
N ASP A 35 -6.01 1.67 3.66
CA ASP A 35 -5.63 2.64 2.63
C ASP A 35 -4.60 3.65 3.16
N GLU A 36 -4.78 4.16 4.38
CA GLU A 36 -3.81 5.03 5.04
C GLU A 36 -2.47 4.33 5.31
N SER A 37 -2.51 3.04 5.68
CA SER A 37 -1.33 2.20 5.86
C SER A 37 -0.66 1.83 4.53
N PHE A 38 -1.43 1.68 3.44
CA PHE A 38 -0.93 1.41 2.09
C PHE A 38 -0.23 2.62 1.46
N GLU A 39 -0.78 3.82 1.68
CA GLU A 39 -0.23 5.07 1.16
C GLU A 39 1.11 5.41 1.83
N ALA A 40 1.21 5.19 3.16
CA ALA A 40 2.47 5.28 3.89
C ALA A 40 3.53 4.32 3.35
N LEU A 41 3.12 3.09 3.01
CA LEU A 41 4.03 2.05 2.49
C LEU A 41 4.45 2.31 1.03
N LYS A 42 3.55 2.83 0.18
CA LYS A 42 3.88 3.25 -1.19
C LYS A 42 4.90 4.39 -1.21
N HIS A 43 4.79 5.33 -0.28
CA HIS A 43 5.72 6.44 -0.17
C HIS A 43 7.16 5.98 0.12
N GLU A 44 7.32 4.95 0.94
CA GLU A 44 8.64 4.34 1.15
C GLU A 44 9.13 3.59 -0.08
N HIS A 45 8.26 2.83 -0.75
CA HIS A 45 8.63 2.09 -1.97
C HIS A 45 9.10 3.03 -3.10
N LEU A 46 8.43 4.17 -3.28
CA LEU A 46 8.83 5.20 -4.24
C LEU A 46 10.15 5.89 -3.86
N ARG A 47 10.37 6.13 -2.56
CA ARG A 47 11.63 6.72 -2.07
C ARG A 47 12.81 5.79 -2.33
N VAL A 48 12.65 4.48 -2.10
CA VAL A 48 13.68 3.48 -2.38
C VAL A 48 13.99 3.41 -3.88
N LEU A 49 12.97 3.41 -4.75
CA LEU A 49 13.15 3.46 -6.21
C LEU A 49 13.92 4.71 -6.67
N GLN A 50 13.63 5.88 -6.10
CA GLN A 50 14.34 7.12 -6.43
C GLN A 50 15.81 7.11 -5.97
N ILE A 51 16.10 6.52 -4.80
CA ILE A 51 17.48 6.37 -4.33
C ILE A 51 18.23 5.40 -5.25
N LEU A 52 17.60 4.29 -5.64
CA LEU A 52 18.20 3.31 -6.53
C LEU A 52 18.50 3.88 -7.92
N ASP A 53 17.58 4.64 -8.51
CA ASP A 53 17.78 5.35 -9.80
C ASP A 53 18.93 6.36 -9.72
N ARG A 54 19.05 7.12 -8.62
CA ARG A 54 20.18 8.04 -8.41
C ARG A 54 21.51 7.31 -8.24
N VAL A 55 21.52 6.19 -7.52
CA VAL A 55 22.73 5.39 -7.32
C VAL A 55 23.18 4.79 -8.65
N GLU A 56 22.26 4.29 -9.46
CA GLU A 56 22.56 3.76 -10.79
C GLU A 56 23.12 4.84 -11.73
N LYS A 57 22.47 6.00 -11.79
CA LYS A 57 22.96 7.17 -12.56
C LYS A 57 24.31 7.69 -12.06
N GLY A 58 24.51 7.73 -10.74
CA GLY A 58 25.76 8.13 -10.11
C GLY A 58 26.91 7.18 -10.40
N LYS A 59 26.63 5.87 -10.43
CA LYS A 59 27.59 4.81 -10.78
C LYS A 59 28.00 4.91 -12.26
N GLY A 60 27.06 5.16 -13.16
CA GLY A 60 27.34 5.40 -14.59
C GLY A 60 28.25 6.61 -14.83
N LYS A 61 28.02 7.71 -14.11
CA LYS A 61 28.86 8.92 -14.21
C LYS A 61 30.27 8.72 -13.65
N GLY A 62 30.40 7.96 -12.57
CA GLY A 62 31.71 7.59 -12.00
C GLY A 62 32.54 6.70 -12.91
N ILE A 63 31.90 5.79 -13.65
CA ILE A 63 32.55 4.91 -14.63
C ILE A 63 33.02 5.73 -15.84
N SER A 64 32.20 6.65 -16.37
CA SER A 64 32.60 7.49 -17.50
C SER A 64 33.76 8.44 -17.18
N ILE A 65 33.84 8.94 -15.93
CA ILE A 65 34.96 9.78 -15.48
C ILE A 65 36.24 8.94 -15.39
N ARG A 66 36.16 7.71 -14.89
CA ARG A 66 37.31 6.79 -14.84
C ARG A 66 37.80 6.41 -16.24
N GLU A 67 36.91 6.08 -17.16
CA GLU A 67 37.26 5.81 -18.56
C GLU A 67 37.94 7.01 -19.22
N GLN A 68 37.43 8.23 -19.02
CA GLN A 68 38.09 9.43 -19.56
C GLN A 68 39.48 9.67 -18.95
N ILE A 69 39.67 9.39 -17.66
CA ILE A 69 40.98 9.54 -17.01
C ILE A 69 41.98 8.49 -17.52
N GLU A 70 41.54 7.25 -17.74
CA GLU A 70 42.41 6.19 -18.28
C GLU A 70 42.77 6.41 -19.74
N LEU A 71 41.82 6.85 -20.57
CA LEU A 71 42.09 7.21 -21.96
C LEU A 71 43.04 8.40 -22.06
N LYS A 72 42.90 9.40 -21.18
CA LYS A 72 43.83 10.54 -21.11
C LYS A 72 45.21 10.15 -20.57
N ARG A 73 45.30 9.06 -19.78
CA ARG A 73 46.56 8.50 -19.28
C ARG A 73 47.28 7.63 -20.32
N GLN A 74 46.54 6.96 -21.20
CA GLN A 74 47.13 6.16 -22.30
C GLN A 74 47.45 6.98 -23.56
N GLY A 75 46.83 8.16 -23.72
CA GLY A 75 47.03 9.04 -24.88
C GLY A 75 48.19 10.04 -24.75
N MET A 76 49.15 9.84 -23.84
CA MET A 76 50.38 10.65 -23.71
C MET A 76 51.61 9.75 -23.72
#